data_AF-A0A9W4TDA3-F1
#
_entry.id   AF-A0A9W4TDA3-F1
#
_cell.length_a   1.000
_cell.length_b   1.000
_cell.length_c   1.000
_cell.angle_alpha   90.00
_cell.angle_beta   90.00
_cell.angle_gamma   90.00
#
_symmetry.space_group_name_H-M   'P 1'
#
loop_
_entity.id
_entity.type
_entity.pdbx_description
1 polymer ?
#
loop_
_entity_poly.entity_id
_entity_poly.type
_entity_poly.pdbx_seq_one_letter_code
_entity_poly.pdbx_strand_id
1 'polypeptide(L)'
;MGQSITIDPLVEGSLILRHGNESWINQITRVFCALRKANDNLDKYYEKIINSEEYLQVQVERRQARYPFLKKYESTSKESVDIEYLKRIESENKKLVFLVMESGIKRILKFTTLYNAEVHKFCFDQGFAPELIKIGNIENTDFKFVIMEYLDEFKIILEIWSDLNEEEKIELKKKILDA
;
A
#
# COMPACT_ATOMS: atom_id res chain seq x y z
N MET A 1 -38.08 37.79 -33.33
CA MET A 1 -36.79 37.10 -33.56
C MET A 1 -36.41 36.40 -32.26
N GLY A 2 -36.57 35.08 -32.17
CA GLY A 2 -36.20 34.32 -30.98
C GLY A 2 -34.78 33.76 -31.15
N GLN A 3 -33.86 34.08 -30.25
CA GLN A 3 -32.56 33.44 -30.20
C GLN A 3 -32.70 32.04 -29.62
N SER A 4 -32.21 31.04 -30.36
CA SER A 4 -32.04 29.67 -29.87
C SER A 4 -30.64 29.56 -29.27
N ILE A 5 -30.54 29.10 -28.02
CA ILE A 5 -29.28 28.83 -27.34
C ILE A 5 -29.06 27.32 -27.38
N THR A 6 -28.04 26.88 -28.10
CA THR A 6 -27.60 25.48 -28.14
C THR A 6 -26.56 25.27 -27.06
N ILE A 7 -26.84 24.38 -26.10
CA ILE A 7 -25.91 24.02 -25.03
C ILE A 7 -25.33 22.66 -25.38
N ASP A 8 -24.04 22.61 -25.70
CA ASP A 8 -23.33 21.35 -25.91
C ASP A 8 -22.93 20.74 -24.55
N PRO A 9 -23.17 19.44 -24.33
CA PRO A 9 -22.79 18.78 -23.09
C PRO A 9 -21.27 18.63 -22.98
N LEU A 10 -20.72 19.00 -21.81
CA LEU A 10 -19.28 19.01 -21.50
C LEU A 10 -18.65 17.60 -21.30
N VAL A 11 -19.40 16.53 -21.53
CA VAL A 11 -18.91 15.15 -21.45
C VAL A 11 -19.50 14.35 -22.60
N GLU A 12 -18.64 13.63 -23.33
CA GLU A 12 -19.01 12.77 -24.44
C GLU A 12 -19.85 11.59 -23.92
N GLY A 13 -21.18 11.74 -23.90
CA GLY A 13 -22.14 10.69 -23.53
C GLY A 13 -22.22 9.51 -24.53
N SER A 14 -21.19 9.32 -25.36
CA SER A 14 -21.19 8.47 -26.56
C SER A 14 -21.27 6.97 -26.27
N LEU A 15 -20.99 6.54 -25.03
CA LEU A 15 -21.16 5.13 -24.65
C LEU A 15 -22.63 4.75 -24.38
N ILE A 16 -23.48 5.71 -23.98
CA ILE A 16 -24.87 5.42 -23.56
C ILE A 16 -25.89 5.90 -24.60
N LEU A 17 -25.54 6.84 -25.48
CA LEU A 17 -26.49 7.47 -26.41
C LEU A 17 -26.27 7.11 -27.89
N ARG A 18 -26.02 5.82 -28.20
CA ARG A 18 -26.30 5.28 -29.54
C ARG A 18 -27.72 4.74 -29.60
N HIS A 19 -28.69 5.65 -29.58
CA HIS A 19 -30.11 5.34 -29.73
C HIS A 19 -30.35 4.64 -31.08
N GLY A 20 -30.83 3.39 -31.06
CA GLY A 20 -31.35 2.68 -32.23
C GLY A 20 -30.46 1.62 -32.88
N ASN A 21 -29.22 1.40 -32.41
CA ASN A 21 -28.37 0.34 -32.97
C ASN A 21 -28.44 -0.94 -32.11
N GLU A 22 -29.44 -1.79 -32.38
CA GLU A 22 -29.63 -3.08 -31.70
C GLU A 22 -28.37 -3.95 -31.72
N SER A 23 -27.55 -3.88 -32.78
CA SER A 23 -26.29 -4.62 -32.88
C SER A 23 -25.28 -4.17 -31.82
N TRP A 24 -25.17 -2.87 -31.57
CA TRP A 24 -24.31 -2.30 -30.53
C TRP A 24 -24.78 -2.67 -29.12
N ILE A 25 -26.09 -2.58 -28.87
CA ILE A 25 -26.69 -3.01 -27.60
C ILE A 25 -26.41 -4.49 -27.36
N ASN A 26 -26.61 -5.33 -28.37
CA ASN A 26 -26.32 -6.76 -28.30
C ASN A 26 -24.83 -7.05 -28.02
N GLN A 27 -23.91 -6.28 -28.60
CA GLN A 27 -22.48 -6.41 -28.32
C GLN A 27 -22.13 -6.04 -26.88
N ILE A 28 -22.63 -4.89 -26.39
CA ILE A 28 -22.43 -4.47 -25.00
C ILE A 28 -23.04 -5.49 -24.02
N THR A 29 -24.26 -5.96 -24.27
CA THR A 29 -24.90 -6.98 -23.44
C THR A 29 -24.07 -8.27 -23.42
N ARG A 30 -23.51 -8.69 -24.56
CA ARG A 30 -22.60 -9.85 -24.61
C ARG A 30 -21.34 -9.64 -23.77
N VAL A 31 -20.75 -8.44 -23.81
CA VAL A 31 -19.58 -8.10 -22.97
C VAL A 31 -19.95 -8.18 -21.48
N PHE A 32 -21.03 -7.55 -21.06
CA PHE A 32 -21.47 -7.61 -19.66
C PHE A 32 -21.85 -9.04 -19.23
N CYS A 33 -22.50 -9.81 -20.08
CA CYS A 33 -22.79 -11.23 -19.81
C CYS A 33 -21.50 -12.06 -19.71
N ALA A 34 -20.51 -11.82 -20.56
CA ALA A 34 -19.22 -12.51 -20.50
C ALA A 34 -18.47 -12.15 -19.21
N LEU A 35 -18.45 -10.87 -18.83
CA LEU A 35 -17.85 -10.41 -17.58
C LEU A 35 -18.55 -11.02 -16.36
N ARG A 36 -19.88 -11.05 -16.35
CA ARG A 36 -20.65 -11.70 -15.28
C ARG A 36 -20.31 -13.18 -15.18
N LYS A 37 -20.28 -13.90 -16.30
CA LYS A 37 -19.89 -15.32 -16.32
C LYS A 37 -18.45 -15.53 -15.86
N ALA A 38 -17.53 -14.66 -16.24
CA ALA A 38 -16.15 -14.71 -15.78
C ALA A 38 -16.08 -14.51 -14.26
N ASN A 39 -16.84 -13.55 -13.72
CA ASN A 39 -16.94 -13.33 -12.29
C ASN A 39 -17.54 -14.54 -11.55
N ASP A 40 -18.68 -15.06 -12.02
CA ASP A 40 -19.32 -16.25 -11.43
C ASP A 40 -18.38 -17.48 -11.46
N ASN A 41 -17.57 -17.61 -12.52
CA ASN A 41 -16.59 -18.70 -12.63
C ASN A 41 -15.41 -18.50 -11.68
N LEU A 42 -14.94 -17.26 -11.50
CA LEU A 42 -13.93 -16.92 -10.51
C LEU A 42 -14.46 -17.18 -9.10
N ASP A 43 -15.68 -16.74 -8.79
CA ASP A 43 -16.32 -16.97 -7.50
C ASP A 43 -16.40 -18.48 -7.20
N LYS A 44 -16.90 -19.28 -8.13
CA LYS A 44 -16.94 -20.76 -7.99
C LYS A 44 -15.55 -21.39 -7.85
N TYR A 45 -14.56 -20.87 -8.56
CA TYR A 45 -13.19 -21.36 -8.47
C TYR A 45 -12.59 -21.07 -7.08
N TYR A 46 -12.77 -19.85 -6.59
CA TYR A 46 -12.27 -19.45 -5.27
C TYR A 46 -13.08 -20.07 -4.13
N GLU A 47 -14.38 -20.29 -4.26
CA GLU A 47 -15.19 -21.03 -3.28
C GLU A 47 -14.66 -22.46 -3.09
N LYS A 48 -14.26 -23.15 -4.17
CA LYS A 48 -13.65 -24.48 -4.09
C LYS A 48 -12.31 -24.47 -3.36
N ILE A 49 -11.53 -23.40 -3.56
CA ILE A 49 -10.26 -23.20 -2.86
C ILE A 49 -10.51 -22.90 -1.38
N ILE A 50 -11.45 -22.01 -1.06
CA ILE A 50 -11.79 -21.64 0.33
C ILE A 50 -12.29 -22.84 1.13
N ASN A 51 -13.03 -23.74 0.49
CA ASN A 51 -13.61 -24.92 1.11
C ASN A 51 -12.68 -26.14 1.11
N SER A 52 -11.45 -26.04 0.58
CA SER A 52 -10.49 -27.14 0.70
C SER A 52 -9.84 -27.15 2.10
N GLU A 53 -9.70 -28.34 2.68
CA GLU A 53 -9.08 -28.51 4.01
C GLU A 53 -7.64 -27.95 4.08
N GLU A 54 -6.95 -27.92 2.94
CA GLU A 54 -5.62 -27.35 2.77
C GLU A 54 -5.62 -25.81 2.91
N TYR A 55 -6.70 -25.13 2.53
CA TYR A 55 -6.83 -23.67 2.64
C TYR A 55 -7.24 -23.22 4.04
N LEU A 56 -8.03 -24.03 4.77
CA LEU A 56 -8.43 -23.74 6.15
C LEU A 56 -7.24 -23.76 7.14
N GLN A 57 -6.21 -24.57 6.87
CA GLN A 57 -4.96 -24.54 7.64
C GLN A 57 -4.06 -23.34 7.30
N VAL A 58 -4.19 -22.78 6.09
CA VAL A 58 -3.39 -21.63 5.61
C VAL A 58 -4.07 -20.27 5.88
N GLN A 59 -5.38 -20.24 6.17
CA GLN A 59 -6.14 -19.00 6.35
C GLN A 59 -5.80 -18.20 7.62
N VAL A 60 -5.12 -18.78 8.61
CA VAL A 60 -4.60 -18.01 9.75
C VAL A 60 -3.46 -17.07 9.29
N GLU A 61 -2.77 -17.37 8.18
CA GLU A 61 -1.56 -16.63 7.79
C GLU A 61 -1.65 -15.85 6.47
N ARG A 62 -2.64 -16.09 5.60
CA ARG A 62 -2.60 -15.53 4.22
C ARG A 62 -3.92 -14.96 3.70
N ARG A 63 -4.47 -13.95 4.38
CA ARG A 63 -5.21 -12.90 3.66
C ARG A 63 -4.18 -11.99 2.99
N GLN A 64 -3.71 -12.38 1.80
CA GLN A 64 -2.95 -11.45 0.94
C GLN A 64 -3.87 -10.29 0.60
N ALA A 65 -3.76 -9.19 1.34
CA ALA A 65 -4.49 -7.99 0.98
C ALA A 65 -3.86 -7.38 -0.29
N ARG A 66 -4.67 -6.58 -0.99
CA ARG A 66 -4.36 -5.91 -2.26
C ARG A 66 -3.26 -4.85 -2.15
N TYR A 67 -2.15 -5.16 -1.50
CA TYR A 67 -1.00 -4.30 -1.35
C TYR A 67 0.17 -4.81 -2.20
N PRO A 68 1.09 -3.91 -2.59
CA PRO A 68 2.28 -4.29 -3.32
C PRO A 68 3.10 -5.33 -2.54
N PHE A 69 3.73 -6.24 -3.27
CA PHE A 69 4.63 -7.23 -2.70
C PHE A 69 5.99 -7.14 -3.39
N LEU A 70 6.96 -6.56 -2.70
CA LEU A 70 8.32 -6.38 -3.20
C LEU A 70 9.18 -7.59 -2.81
N LYS A 71 9.66 -8.38 -3.78
CA LYS A 71 10.53 -9.54 -3.52
C LYS A 71 12.02 -9.21 -3.60
N LYS A 72 12.35 -8.26 -4.47
CA LYS A 72 13.73 -7.88 -4.77
C LYS A 72 13.80 -6.40 -5.08
N TYR A 73 14.95 -5.78 -4.84
CA TYR A 73 15.21 -4.41 -5.25
C TYR A 73 16.68 -4.24 -5.63
N GLU A 74 16.97 -3.21 -6.43
CA GLU A 74 18.35 -2.86 -6.77
C GLU A 74 18.97 -1.99 -5.67
N SER A 75 20.06 -2.47 -5.08
CA SER A 75 20.89 -1.71 -4.16
C SER A 75 21.53 -0.51 -4.87
N THR A 76 22.10 0.41 -4.10
CA THR A 76 22.89 1.53 -4.62
C THR A 76 24.09 1.05 -5.46
N SER A 77 24.61 -0.16 -5.19
CA SER A 77 25.65 -0.83 -5.99
C SER A 77 25.15 -1.48 -7.28
N LYS A 78 23.85 -1.38 -7.61
CA LYS A 78 23.16 -2.10 -8.70
C LYS A 78 23.11 -3.63 -8.54
N GLU A 79 23.40 -4.12 -7.35
CA GLU A 79 23.21 -5.53 -7.03
C GLU A 79 21.74 -5.79 -6.68
N SER A 80 21.20 -6.92 -7.17
CA SER A 80 19.86 -7.36 -6.82
C SER A 80 19.87 -7.90 -5.39
N VAL A 81 19.06 -7.32 -4.52
CA VAL A 81 18.92 -7.73 -3.13
C VAL A 81 17.57 -8.40 -2.92
N ASP A 82 17.60 -9.57 -2.28
CA ASP A 82 16.41 -10.36 -1.99
C ASP A 82 15.81 -9.99 -0.62
N ILE A 83 14.48 -9.95 -0.57
CA ILE A 83 13.71 -9.61 0.62
C ILE A 83 12.87 -10.81 1.04
N GLU A 84 13.06 -11.26 2.27
CA GLU A 84 12.22 -12.26 2.92
C GLU A 84 11.30 -11.60 3.97
N TYR A 85 10.00 -11.85 3.89
CA TYR A 85 9.04 -11.27 4.83
C TYR A 85 8.93 -12.15 6.08
N LEU A 86 9.20 -11.57 7.25
CA LEU A 86 9.11 -12.29 8.52
C LEU A 86 7.75 -12.11 9.17
N LYS A 87 7.32 -10.86 9.37
CA LYS A 87 6.01 -10.54 9.97
C LYS A 87 5.54 -9.16 9.59
N ARG A 88 4.22 -8.96 9.64
CA ARG A 88 3.63 -7.61 9.60
C ARG A 88 3.65 -7.03 11.01
N ILE A 89 4.10 -5.78 11.16
CA ILE A 89 4.29 -5.15 12.48
C ILE A 89 2.97 -4.67 13.07
N GLU A 90 2.13 -4.00 12.28
CA GLU A 90 0.78 -3.61 12.69
C GLU A 90 -0.26 -4.34 11.84
N SER A 91 -1.02 -5.21 12.48
CA SER A 91 -2.16 -5.92 11.91
C SER A 91 -3.44 -5.08 11.91
N GLU A 92 -3.61 -4.20 12.91
CA GLU A 92 -4.83 -3.40 13.10
C GLU A 92 -4.87 -2.12 12.26
N ASN A 93 -3.70 -1.53 11.97
CA ASN A 93 -3.62 -0.33 11.16
C ASN A 93 -3.59 -0.66 9.66
N LYS A 94 -4.19 0.22 8.85
CA LYS A 94 -4.07 0.22 7.37
C LYS A 94 -2.63 0.47 6.88
N LYS A 95 -1.68 0.70 7.79
CA LYS A 95 -0.28 0.90 7.46
C LYS A 95 0.34 -0.43 7.02
N LEU A 96 1.09 -0.37 5.94
CA LEU A 96 1.73 -1.50 5.29
C LEU A 96 3.20 -1.54 5.71
N VAL A 97 3.45 -1.95 6.95
CA VAL A 97 4.79 -2.01 7.55
C VAL A 97 5.10 -3.43 7.94
N PHE A 98 6.24 -3.92 7.46
CA PHE A 98 6.68 -5.30 7.58
C PHE A 98 8.09 -5.35 8.15
N LEU A 99 8.32 -6.32 9.02
CA LEU A 99 9.66 -6.77 9.37
C LEU A 99 10.11 -7.75 8.28
N VAL A 100 11.28 -7.48 7.70
CA VAL A 100 11.86 -8.28 6.63
C VAL A 100 13.29 -8.68 6.97
N MET A 101 13.78 -9.74 6.36
CA MET A 101 15.17 -10.14 6.35
C MET A 101 15.78 -9.79 5.00
N GLU A 102 16.90 -9.09 5.02
CA GLU A 102 17.66 -8.67 3.85
C GLU A 102 19.11 -9.12 4.05
N SER A 103 19.58 -10.09 3.26
CA SER A 103 20.95 -10.62 3.36
C SER A 103 21.36 -11.03 4.80
N GLY A 104 20.42 -11.56 5.58
CA GLY A 104 20.63 -11.96 6.98
C GLY A 104 20.50 -10.83 8.01
N ILE A 105 20.21 -9.60 7.58
CA ILE A 105 19.99 -8.44 8.45
C ILE A 105 18.49 -8.12 8.50
N LYS A 106 17.94 -7.98 9.71
CA LYS A 106 16.55 -7.53 9.89
C LYS A 106 16.41 -6.07 9.49
N ARG A 107 15.40 -5.74 8.71
CA ARG A 107 15.06 -4.38 8.26
C ARG A 107 13.56 -4.14 8.32
N ILE A 108 13.16 -2.87 8.29
CA ILE A 108 11.76 -2.48 8.15
C ILE A 108 11.46 -2.12 6.71
N LEU A 109 10.43 -2.76 6.15
CA LEU A 109 9.87 -2.44 4.85
C LEU A 109 8.50 -1.77 5.02
N LYS A 110 8.37 -0.55 4.52
CA LYS A 110 7.12 0.22 4.52
C LYS A 110 6.68 0.50 3.08
N PHE A 111 5.39 0.30 2.82
CA PHE A 111 4.74 0.74 1.60
C PHE A 111 3.93 2.01 1.85
N THR A 112 4.10 3.01 0.99
CA THR A 112 3.40 4.30 1.07
C THR A 112 3.28 4.93 -0.31
N THR A 113 2.28 5.75 -0.57
CA THR A 113 2.17 6.51 -1.82
C THR A 113 2.98 7.81 -1.78
N LEU A 114 3.20 8.35 -0.57
CA LEU A 114 3.95 9.58 -0.34
C LEU A 114 5.05 9.34 0.69
N TYR A 115 6.25 9.83 0.37
CA TYR A 115 7.39 9.82 1.26
C TYR A 115 8.37 10.93 0.88
N ASN A 116 8.85 11.66 1.87
CA ASN A 116 9.88 12.68 1.70
C ASN A 116 11.18 12.20 2.34
N ALA A 117 12.15 11.82 1.50
CA ALA A 117 13.44 11.31 1.94
C ALA A 117 14.31 12.40 2.59
N GLU A 118 14.18 13.66 2.17
CA GLU A 118 14.93 14.79 2.74
C GLU A 118 14.50 15.08 4.17
N VAL A 119 13.18 15.14 4.40
CA VAL A 119 12.62 15.29 5.76
C VAL A 119 13.00 14.11 6.64
N HIS A 120 12.93 12.88 6.11
CA HIS A 120 13.37 11.71 6.88
C HIS A 120 14.85 11.79 7.26
N LYS A 121 15.71 12.19 6.32
CA LYS A 121 17.14 12.35 6.56
C LYS A 121 17.40 13.41 7.63
N PHE A 122 16.72 14.56 7.55
CA PHE A 122 16.79 15.57 8.60
C PHE A 122 16.39 14.99 9.97
N CYS A 123 15.27 14.25 10.04
CA CYS A 123 14.85 13.59 11.29
C CYS A 123 15.89 12.57 11.78
N PHE A 124 16.54 11.82 10.90
CA PHE A 124 17.61 10.89 11.25
C PHE A 124 18.83 11.63 11.82
N ASP A 125 19.27 12.71 11.17
CA ASP A 125 20.41 13.52 11.60
C ASP A 125 20.17 14.15 12.99
N GLN A 126 18.90 14.40 13.35
CA GLN A 126 18.47 14.87 14.67
C GLN A 126 18.18 13.73 15.67
N GLY A 127 18.31 12.46 15.28
CA GLY A 127 18.06 11.30 16.14
C GLY A 127 16.58 10.92 16.35
N PHE A 128 15.66 11.46 15.54
CA PHE A 128 14.22 11.20 15.63
C PHE A 128 13.71 10.09 14.71
N ALA A 129 14.53 9.62 13.75
CA ALA A 129 14.15 8.59 12.80
C ALA A 129 15.25 7.52 12.67
N PRO A 130 14.92 6.26 12.31
CA PRO A 130 15.91 5.24 11.97
C PRO A 130 16.64 5.59 10.66
N GLU A 131 17.78 4.95 10.41
CA GLU A 131 18.52 5.14 9.15
C GLU A 131 17.66 4.74 7.94
N LEU A 132 17.59 5.62 6.93
CA LEU A 132 16.96 5.32 5.65
C LEU A 132 17.96 4.61 4.74
N ILE A 133 17.69 3.36 4.41
CA ILE A 133 18.60 2.53 3.60
C ILE A 133 18.27 2.67 2.12
N LYS A 134 16.99 2.55 1.78
CA LYS A 134 16.53 2.64 0.39
C LYS A 134 15.11 3.19 0.31
N ILE A 135 14.89 3.99 -0.72
CA ILE A 135 13.56 4.32 -1.22
C ILE A 135 13.51 4.05 -2.72
N GLY A 136 12.35 3.58 -3.20
CA GLY A 136 12.10 3.43 -4.62
C GLY A 136 10.61 3.34 -4.93
N ASN A 137 10.29 3.43 -6.22
CA ASN A 137 8.93 3.21 -6.71
C ASN A 137 8.75 1.73 -7.03
N ILE A 138 7.53 1.23 -6.90
CA ILE A 138 7.17 -0.12 -7.33
C ILE A 138 6.54 0.00 -8.72
N GLU A 139 7.10 -0.72 -9.67
CA GLU A 139 6.65 -0.70 -11.06
C GLU A 139 5.14 -0.95 -11.19
N ASN A 140 4.48 -0.18 -12.06
CA ASN A 140 3.05 -0.29 -12.35
C ASN A 140 2.14 -0.01 -11.14
N THR A 141 2.62 0.70 -10.11
CA THR A 141 1.81 1.12 -8.97
C THR A 141 2.18 2.54 -8.52
N ASP A 142 1.27 3.20 -7.80
CA ASP A 142 1.55 4.49 -7.14
C ASP A 142 2.30 4.33 -5.81
N PHE A 143 2.65 3.10 -5.44
CA PHE A 143 3.34 2.82 -4.19
C PHE A 143 4.84 3.00 -4.33
N LYS A 144 5.41 3.58 -3.29
CA LYS A 144 6.82 3.57 -2.97
C LYS A 144 7.10 2.50 -1.92
N PHE A 145 8.26 1.88 -2.03
CA PHE A 145 8.83 1.08 -0.96
C PHE A 145 9.89 1.90 -0.24
N VAL A 146 9.94 1.74 1.07
CA VAL A 146 10.91 2.38 1.96
C VAL A 146 11.50 1.30 2.84
N ILE A 147 12.81 1.11 2.74
CA ILE A 147 13.60 0.22 3.58
C ILE A 147 14.37 1.08 4.56
N MET A 148 14.19 0.81 5.84
CA MET A 148 14.86 1.50 6.93
C MET A 148 15.40 0.49 7.94
N GLU A 149 16.33 0.96 8.77
CA GLU A 149 16.88 0.19 9.87
C GLU A 149 15.76 -0.36 10.77
N TYR A 150 15.96 -1.60 11.23
CA TYR A 150 15.14 -2.18 12.27
C TYR A 150 15.81 -1.96 13.62
N LEU A 151 15.06 -1.35 14.54
CA LEU A 151 15.51 -1.09 15.90
C LEU A 151 14.87 -2.13 16.82
N ASP A 152 15.70 -3.00 17.42
CA ASP A 152 15.22 -4.16 18.21
C ASP A 152 14.46 -3.74 19.49
N GLU A 153 14.65 -2.51 19.98
CA GLU A 153 14.15 -2.06 21.30
C GLU A 153 13.64 -0.61 21.31
N PHE A 154 12.69 -0.26 20.43
CA PHE A 154 11.99 1.01 20.55
C PHE A 154 10.64 0.85 21.26
N LYS A 155 10.52 1.47 22.44
CA LYS A 155 9.21 1.83 23.00
C LYS A 155 8.59 2.89 22.09
N ILE A 156 7.31 2.73 21.74
CA ILE A 156 6.59 3.74 20.96
C ILE A 156 6.61 5.04 21.78
N ILE A 157 6.74 6.22 21.14
CA ILE A 157 6.70 7.51 21.86
C ILE A 157 5.48 7.58 22.79
N LEU A 158 4.36 6.95 22.44
CA LEU A 158 3.18 6.81 23.30
C LEU A 158 3.44 6.00 24.60
N GLU A 159 4.19 4.91 24.51
CA GLU A 159 4.60 4.09 25.66
C GLU A 159 5.65 4.81 26.51
N ILE A 160 6.58 5.53 25.88
CA ILE A 160 7.50 6.42 26.58
C ILE A 160 6.70 7.53 27.27
N TRP A 161 5.78 8.18 26.58
CA TRP A 161 4.96 9.28 27.08
C TRP A 161 4.10 8.89 28.28
N SER A 162 3.60 7.64 28.33
CA SER A 162 2.90 7.12 29.51
C SER A 162 3.82 6.86 30.69
N ASP A 163 5.10 6.54 30.43
CA ASP A 163 6.10 6.23 31.45
C ASP A 163 6.81 7.48 32.00
N LEU A 164 6.78 8.60 31.27
CA LEU A 164 7.42 9.86 31.67
C LEU A 164 6.59 10.63 32.72
N ASN A 165 7.30 11.27 33.65
CA ASN A 165 6.71 12.26 34.56
C ASN A 165 6.46 13.61 33.85
N GLU A 166 5.76 14.54 34.50
CA GLU A 166 5.38 15.82 33.84
C GLU A 166 6.58 16.71 33.47
N GLU A 167 7.67 16.66 34.23
CA GLU A 167 8.88 17.44 33.93
C GLU A 167 9.58 16.88 32.68
N GLU A 168 9.73 15.57 32.59
CA GLU A 168 10.29 14.87 31.43
C GLU A 168 9.44 15.08 30.18
N LYS A 169 8.10 15.07 30.29
CA LYS A 169 7.19 15.37 29.17
C LYS A 169 7.37 16.79 28.64
N ILE A 170 7.58 17.77 29.53
CA ILE A 170 7.82 19.17 29.15
C ILE A 170 9.17 19.31 28.45
N GLU A 171 10.20 18.63 28.94
CA GLU A 171 11.52 18.63 28.32
C GLU A 171 11.50 17.96 26.94
N LEU A 172 10.81 16.81 26.81
CA LEU A 172 10.64 16.12 25.54
C LEU A 172 9.88 16.99 24.53
N LYS A 173 8.82 17.68 24.97
CA LYS A 173 8.07 18.64 24.14
C LYS A 173 8.95 19.78 23.64
N LYS A 174 9.80 20.35 24.50
CA LYS A 174 10.76 21.39 24.08
C LYS A 174 11.73 20.85 23.02
N LYS A 175 12.35 19.70 23.26
CA LYS A 175 13.28 19.07 22.30
C LYS A 175 12.63 18.76 20.94
N ILE A 176 11.35 18.40 20.93
CA ILE A 176 10.59 18.16 19.69
C ILE A 176 10.23 19.48 18.99
N LEU A 177 9.90 20.55 19.74
CA LEU A 177 9.56 21.85 19.15
C LEU A 177 10.77 22.63 18.62
N ASP A 178 11.94 22.41 19.21
CA ASP A 178 13.19 23.11 18.87
C ASP A 178 13.94 22.44 17.70
N ALA A 179 13.48 21.27 17.23
CA ALA A 179 14.03 20.52 16.10
C ALA A 179 13.23 20.72 14.81
#